data_AF-A0A519HZ59-F1
#
_entry.id   AF-A0A519HZ59-F1
#
_cell.length_a   1.000
_cell.length_b   1.000
_cell.length_c   1.000
_cell.angle_alpha   90.00
_cell.angle_beta   90.00
_cell.angle_gamma   90.00
#
_symmetry.space_group_name_H-M   'P 1'
#
loop_
_entity.id
_entity.type
_entity.pdbx_description
1 polymer ?
#
loop_
_entity_poly.entity_id
_entity_poly.type
_entity_poly.pdbx_seq_one_letter_code
_entity_poly.pdbx_strand_id
1 'polypeptide(L)'
;MSIRMILAASAVLALGAPAFAQEAAPAPPLAPAIDPEARAAFEAKGRAFEAAVEAMTRDMQTALTAAGGDTAKAHADLDAIATAFQPQADAFADELDAFLIAQRPSMPPETQAQMAQMGPALQAQIRGIPAAAKTGVLQAAAAAATPQ
;
A
#
# COMPACT_ATOMS: atom_id res chain seq x y z
N MET A 1 -1.37 -24.62 45.31
CA MET A 1 -1.56 -26.09 45.35
C MET A 1 -3.05 -26.36 45.16
N SER A 2 -3.41 -27.42 44.45
CA SER A 2 -4.78 -27.97 44.23
C SER A 2 -5.51 -27.52 42.95
N ILE A 3 -5.45 -28.27 41.82
CA ILE A 3 -6.24 -29.48 41.38
C ILE A 3 -7.16 -29.02 40.22
N ARG A 4 -6.84 -29.26 38.94
CA ARG A 4 -7.11 -30.44 38.07
C ARG A 4 -8.60 -30.79 37.89
N MET A 5 -8.95 -31.03 36.61
CA MET A 5 -10.19 -31.62 36.05
C MET A 5 -11.38 -30.64 36.03
N ILE A 6 -12.09 -30.44 34.92
CA ILE A 6 -12.94 -31.46 34.28
C ILE A 6 -12.98 -31.27 32.76
N LEU A 7 -12.61 -32.35 32.07
CA LEU A 7 -12.98 -32.70 30.70
C LEU A 7 -14.44 -33.19 30.72
N ALA A 8 -15.34 -32.56 29.97
CA ALA A 8 -16.68 -33.08 29.74
C ALA A 8 -16.95 -33.12 28.23
N ALA A 9 -16.69 -34.30 27.67
CA ALA A 9 -17.20 -34.70 26.37
C ALA A 9 -18.72 -34.89 26.47
N SER A 10 -19.47 -34.16 25.66
CA SER A 10 -20.92 -34.38 25.49
C SER A 10 -21.20 -34.59 24.01
N ALA A 11 -21.06 -35.85 23.58
CA ALA A 11 -21.67 -36.33 22.35
C ALA A 11 -23.19 -36.44 22.59
N VAL A 12 -23.99 -35.66 21.87
CA VAL A 12 -25.42 -35.91 21.73
C VAL A 12 -25.73 -36.01 20.24
N LEU A 13 -25.90 -37.25 19.81
CA LEU A 13 -26.46 -37.66 18.54
C LEU A 13 -27.99 -37.58 18.68
N ALA A 14 -28.63 -36.58 18.08
CA ALA A 14 -30.09 -36.50 18.01
C ALA A 14 -30.52 -36.28 16.55
N LEU A 15 -31.12 -37.33 16.00
CA LEU A 15 -31.74 -37.38 14.67
C LEU A 15 -32.91 -36.39 14.57
N GLY A 16 -33.01 -35.69 13.43
CA GLY A 16 -34.26 -35.11 12.94
C GLY A 16 -34.24 -33.60 12.71
N ALA A 17 -33.70 -33.16 11.57
CA ALA A 17 -34.01 -31.86 10.98
C ALA A 17 -34.24 -32.07 9.47
N PRO A 18 -35.28 -31.44 8.88
CA PRO A 18 -35.65 -31.66 7.49
C PRO A 18 -34.49 -31.23 6.59
N ALA A 19 -34.31 -31.97 5.49
CA ALA A 19 -33.39 -31.63 4.42
C ALA A 19 -33.82 -30.30 3.78
N PHE A 20 -33.42 -29.18 4.39
CA PHE A 20 -33.09 -28.01 3.63
C PHE A 20 -31.79 -28.36 2.92
N ALA A 21 -31.85 -28.44 1.60
CA ALA A 21 -30.69 -28.27 0.76
C ALA A 21 -30.07 -26.92 1.15
N GLN A 22 -29.16 -26.95 2.12
CA GLN A 22 -28.27 -25.85 2.40
C GLN A 22 -27.33 -25.87 1.19
N GLU A 23 -27.77 -25.18 0.15
CA GLU A 23 -26.91 -24.66 -0.90
C GLU A 23 -25.75 -24.04 -0.15
N ALA A 24 -24.62 -24.78 -0.15
CA ALA A 24 -23.44 -24.38 0.59
C ALA A 24 -23.17 -22.95 0.15
N ALA A 25 -23.25 -22.00 1.09
CA ALA A 25 -22.90 -20.62 0.82
C ALA A 25 -21.58 -20.65 0.04
N PRO A 26 -21.49 -20.03 -1.15
CA PRO A 26 -20.28 -20.08 -1.94
C PRO A 26 -19.15 -19.69 -1.01
N ALA A 27 -18.17 -20.59 -0.85
CA ALA A 27 -17.05 -20.36 0.03
C ALA A 27 -16.49 -18.98 -0.31
N PRO A 28 -16.27 -18.10 0.69
CA PRO A 28 -15.65 -16.82 0.43
C PRO A 28 -14.37 -17.09 -0.36
N PRO A 29 -14.09 -16.32 -1.43
CA PRO A 29 -12.90 -16.55 -2.23
C PRO A 29 -11.70 -16.59 -1.28
N LEU A 30 -10.97 -17.71 -1.29
CA LEU A 30 -9.72 -17.80 -0.55
C LEU A 30 -8.86 -16.64 -1.03
N ALA A 31 -8.51 -15.74 -0.11
CA ALA A 31 -7.50 -14.74 -0.37
C ALA A 31 -6.27 -15.47 -0.94
N PRO A 32 -5.62 -14.93 -1.99
CA PRO A 32 -4.46 -15.58 -2.58
C PRO A 32 -3.48 -15.91 -1.47
N ALA A 33 -2.97 -17.14 -1.47
CA ALA A 33 -2.07 -17.63 -0.44
C ALA A 33 -0.69 -17.00 -0.63
N ILE A 34 -0.60 -15.71 -0.35
CA ILE A 34 0.65 -14.94 -0.33
C ILE A 34 1.47 -15.48 0.84
N ASP A 35 2.77 -15.73 0.60
CA ASP A 35 3.68 -16.11 1.68
C ASP A 35 3.69 -15.05 2.80
N PRO A 36 3.37 -15.41 4.06
CA PRO A 36 3.16 -14.44 5.14
C PRO A 36 4.45 -13.73 5.55
N GLU A 37 5.62 -14.39 5.45
CA GLU A 37 6.90 -13.76 5.77
C GLU A 37 7.31 -12.76 4.69
N ALA A 38 7.19 -13.15 3.41
CA ALA A 38 7.42 -12.25 2.28
C ALA A 38 6.47 -11.05 2.31
N ARG A 39 5.21 -11.25 2.68
CA ARG A 39 4.24 -10.18 2.89
C ARG A 39 4.67 -9.23 4.00
N ALA A 40 5.02 -9.74 5.17
CA ALA A 40 5.43 -8.91 6.30
C ALA A 40 6.70 -8.09 5.99
N ALA A 41 7.65 -8.68 5.28
CA ALA A 41 8.87 -8.00 4.81
C ALA A 41 8.53 -6.88 3.80
N PHE A 42 7.63 -7.14 2.87
CA PHE A 42 7.20 -6.14 1.89
C PHE A 42 6.37 -5.01 2.54
N GLU A 43 5.50 -5.33 3.50
CA GLU A 43 4.76 -4.32 4.29
C GLU A 43 5.71 -3.42 5.10
N ALA A 44 6.80 -3.96 5.64
CA ALA A 44 7.82 -3.16 6.30
C ALA A 44 8.51 -2.18 5.34
N LYS A 45 8.81 -2.61 4.10
CA LYS A 45 9.33 -1.73 3.05
C LYS A 45 8.33 -0.65 2.64
N GLY A 46 7.05 -1.01 2.50
CA GLY A 46 5.97 -0.07 2.23
C GLY A 46 5.87 1.04 3.29
N ARG A 47 5.95 0.69 4.58
CA ARG A 47 5.98 1.68 5.67
C ARG A 47 7.22 2.58 5.64
N ALA A 48 8.38 2.02 5.31
CA ALA A 48 9.60 2.80 5.17
C ALA A 48 9.51 3.80 4.00
N PHE A 49 8.90 3.36 2.89
CA PHE A 49 8.64 4.21 1.75
C PHE A 49 7.63 5.33 2.08
N GLU A 50 6.53 5.00 2.76
CA GLU A 50 5.55 5.98 3.24
C GLU A 50 6.19 7.06 4.13
N ALA A 51 6.97 6.65 5.14
CA ALA A 51 7.68 7.58 6.02
C ALA A 51 8.65 8.49 5.24
N ALA A 52 9.26 7.97 4.17
CA ALA A 52 10.12 8.76 3.31
C ALA A 52 9.35 9.75 2.43
N VAL A 53 8.17 9.38 1.93
CA VAL A 53 7.26 10.30 1.21
C VAL A 53 6.77 11.42 2.12
N GLU A 54 6.46 11.11 3.39
CA GLU A 54 6.09 12.13 4.39
C GLU A 54 7.27 13.09 4.67
N ALA A 55 8.49 12.56 4.82
CA ALA A 55 9.69 13.36 4.99
C ALA A 55 9.94 14.26 3.77
N MET A 56 9.88 13.71 2.56
CA MET A 56 10.00 14.47 1.31
C MET A 56 8.97 15.60 1.24
N THR A 57 7.71 15.32 1.58
CA THR A 57 6.64 16.32 1.58
C THR A 57 6.90 17.45 2.58
N ARG A 58 7.44 17.12 3.76
CA ARG A 58 7.83 18.12 4.77
C ARG A 58 9.00 18.98 4.30
N ASP A 59 9.99 18.37 3.66
CA ASP A 59 11.14 19.09 3.09
C ASP A 59 10.67 20.04 1.99
N MET A 60 9.73 19.60 1.15
CA MET A 60 9.10 20.42 0.11
C MET A 60 8.37 21.64 0.70
N GLN A 61 7.58 21.46 1.77
CA GLN A 61 6.91 22.57 2.47
C GLN A 61 7.91 23.55 3.10
N THR A 62 9.02 23.02 3.64
CA THR A 62 10.10 23.84 4.21
C THR A 62 10.79 24.67 3.12
N ALA A 63 11.10 24.06 1.98
CA ALA A 63 11.67 24.74 0.82
C ALA A 63 10.74 25.82 0.26
N LEU A 64 9.44 25.52 0.14
CA LEU A 64 8.42 26.49 -0.26
C LEU A 64 8.37 27.70 0.69
N THR A 65 8.42 27.47 2.00
CA THR A 65 8.44 28.53 3.01
C THR A 65 9.72 29.36 2.90
N ALA A 66 10.87 28.70 2.73
CA ALA A 66 12.17 29.34 2.56
C ALA A 66 12.28 30.16 1.26
N ALA A 67 11.50 29.82 0.24
CA ALA A 67 11.42 30.60 -0.99
C ALA A 67 10.74 31.96 -0.79
N GLY A 68 9.97 32.16 0.29
CA GLY A 68 9.48 33.48 0.70
C GLY A 68 8.61 34.19 -0.35
N GLY A 69 7.89 33.44 -1.19
CA GLY A 69 7.07 33.98 -2.28
C GLY A 69 7.77 34.08 -3.64
N ASP A 70 9.06 33.73 -3.72
CA ASP A 70 9.75 33.56 -5.01
C ASP A 70 9.32 32.24 -5.65
N THR A 71 8.42 32.32 -6.63
CA THR A 71 7.91 31.16 -7.36
C THR A 71 9.01 30.42 -8.12
N ALA A 72 9.99 31.12 -8.71
CA ALA A 72 11.06 30.47 -9.47
C ALA A 72 11.96 29.64 -8.54
N LYS A 73 12.31 30.22 -7.38
CA LYS A 73 13.05 29.53 -6.33
C LYS A 73 12.27 28.34 -5.76
N ALA A 74 10.99 28.51 -5.43
CA ALA A 74 10.14 27.44 -4.94
C ALA A 74 10.09 26.27 -5.94
N HIS A 75 9.88 26.56 -7.23
CA HIS A 75 9.87 25.52 -8.26
C HIS A 75 11.20 24.78 -8.37
N ALA A 76 12.33 25.49 -8.31
CA ALA A 76 13.66 24.89 -8.39
C ALA A 76 13.98 24.02 -7.18
N ASP A 77 13.70 24.51 -5.96
CA ASP A 77 13.98 23.76 -4.73
C ASP A 77 13.09 22.50 -4.62
N LEU A 78 11.81 22.60 -4.98
CA LEU A 78 10.90 21.46 -5.03
C LEU A 78 11.30 20.42 -6.10
N ASP A 79 11.82 20.89 -7.24
CA ASP A 79 12.32 20.00 -8.30
C ASP A 79 13.56 19.23 -7.88
N ALA A 80 14.48 19.89 -7.18
CA ALA A 80 15.67 19.25 -6.62
C ALA A 80 15.30 18.16 -5.61
N ILE A 81 14.32 18.44 -4.73
CA ILE A 81 13.82 17.44 -3.77
C ILE A 81 13.15 16.27 -4.48
N ALA A 82 12.27 16.54 -5.45
CA ALA A 82 11.60 15.48 -6.22
C ALA A 82 12.62 14.60 -6.97
N THR A 83 13.62 15.22 -7.60
CA THR A 83 14.71 14.53 -8.32
C THR A 83 15.55 13.66 -7.37
N ALA A 84 15.86 14.15 -6.18
CA ALA A 84 16.59 13.39 -5.18
C ALA A 84 15.80 12.15 -4.68
N PHE A 85 14.48 12.25 -4.63
CA PHE A 85 13.60 11.15 -4.22
C PHE A 85 13.30 10.15 -5.36
N GLN A 86 13.37 10.59 -6.61
CA GLN A 86 13.10 9.76 -7.80
C GLN A 86 13.71 8.34 -7.75
N PRO A 87 15.03 8.17 -7.49
CA PRO A 87 15.63 6.82 -7.42
C PRO A 87 15.02 5.92 -6.33
N GLN A 88 14.53 6.51 -5.23
CA GLN A 88 13.87 5.75 -4.17
C GLN A 88 12.47 5.28 -4.59
N ALA A 89 11.71 6.12 -5.30
CA ALA A 89 10.42 5.75 -5.87
C ALA A 89 10.57 4.68 -6.96
N ASP A 90 11.58 4.81 -7.83
CA ASP A 90 11.91 3.80 -8.83
C ASP A 90 12.27 2.46 -8.18
N ALA A 91 13.16 2.46 -7.18
CA ALA A 91 13.54 1.25 -6.46
C ALA A 91 12.33 0.55 -5.83
N PHE A 92 11.43 1.29 -5.17
CA PHE A 92 10.23 0.68 -4.58
C PHE A 92 9.26 0.12 -5.64
N ALA A 93 9.13 0.78 -6.79
CA ALA A 93 8.30 0.30 -7.90
C ALA A 93 8.85 -1.01 -8.51
N ASP A 94 10.18 -1.14 -8.62
CA ASP A 94 10.83 -2.37 -9.08
C ASP A 94 10.74 -3.48 -8.02
N GLU A 95 10.86 -3.15 -6.73
CA GLU A 95 10.66 -4.11 -5.63
C GLU A 95 9.21 -4.63 -5.56
N LEU A 96 8.21 -3.77 -5.83
CA LEU A 96 6.81 -4.19 -5.92
C LEU A 96 6.61 -5.19 -7.06
N ASP A 97 7.12 -4.90 -8.26
CA ASP A 97 6.99 -5.81 -9.39
C ASP A 97 7.68 -7.15 -9.12
N ALA A 98 8.90 -7.13 -8.56
CA ALA A 98 9.61 -8.32 -8.14
C ALA A 98 8.82 -9.14 -7.10
N PHE A 99 8.22 -8.48 -6.11
CA PHE A 99 7.34 -9.13 -5.12
C PHE A 99 6.14 -9.79 -5.79
N LEU A 100 5.46 -9.08 -6.70
CA LEU A 100 4.31 -9.62 -7.42
C LEU A 100 4.68 -10.82 -8.30
N ILE A 101 5.81 -10.74 -9.01
CA ILE A 101 6.35 -11.83 -9.80
C ILE A 101 6.64 -13.06 -8.94
N ALA A 102 7.25 -12.87 -7.77
CA ALA A 102 7.56 -13.94 -6.83
C ALA A 102 6.30 -14.60 -6.25
N GLN A 103 5.20 -13.85 -6.12
CA GLN A 103 3.92 -14.33 -5.60
C GLN A 103 3.01 -14.95 -6.66
N ARG A 104 3.27 -14.76 -7.96
CA ARG A 104 2.46 -15.34 -9.06
C ARG A 104 2.17 -16.84 -8.92
N PRO A 105 3.11 -17.72 -8.52
CA PRO A 105 2.84 -19.15 -8.38
C PRO A 105 1.74 -19.47 -7.35
N SER A 106 1.55 -18.59 -6.37
CA SER A 106 0.56 -18.74 -5.29
C SER A 106 -0.75 -18.00 -5.56
N MET A 107 -0.84 -17.26 -6.67
CA MET A 107 -2.03 -16.50 -7.06
C MET A 107 -2.90 -17.28 -8.06
N PRO A 108 -4.24 -17.19 -7.97
CA PRO A 108 -5.11 -17.73 -8.99
C PRO A 108 -4.91 -17.01 -10.34
N PRO A 109 -5.18 -17.69 -11.47
CA PRO A 109 -4.88 -17.18 -12.81
C PRO A 109 -5.61 -15.88 -13.14
N GLU A 110 -6.85 -15.69 -12.67
CA GLU A 110 -7.57 -14.42 -12.82
C GLU A 110 -6.86 -13.25 -12.12
N THR A 111 -6.34 -13.47 -10.90
CA THR A 111 -5.58 -12.44 -10.17
C THR A 111 -4.25 -12.16 -10.85
N GLN A 112 -3.57 -13.17 -11.39
CA GLN A 112 -2.34 -12.96 -12.17
C GLN A 112 -2.60 -12.09 -13.41
N ALA A 113 -3.68 -12.37 -14.14
CA ALA A 113 -4.06 -11.58 -15.31
C ALA A 113 -4.42 -10.13 -14.94
N GLN A 114 -5.15 -9.93 -13.83
CA GLN A 114 -5.46 -8.60 -13.31
C GLN A 114 -4.18 -7.84 -12.91
N MET A 115 -3.27 -8.50 -12.18
CA MET A 115 -2.00 -7.89 -11.76
C MET A 115 -1.08 -7.59 -12.95
N ALA A 116 -1.08 -8.42 -13.99
CA ALA A 116 -0.34 -8.13 -15.22
C ALA A 116 -0.88 -6.89 -15.96
N GLN A 117 -2.19 -6.63 -15.88
CA GLN A 117 -2.80 -5.43 -16.45
C GLN A 117 -2.57 -4.18 -15.58
N MET A 118 -2.62 -4.34 -14.26
CA MET A 118 -2.50 -3.22 -13.31
C MET A 118 -1.07 -2.87 -12.92
N GLY A 119 -0.13 -3.83 -13.03
CA GLY A 119 1.27 -3.68 -12.62
C GLY A 119 1.96 -2.44 -13.19
N PRO A 120 1.92 -2.22 -14.52
CA PRO A 120 2.51 -1.03 -15.14
C PRO A 120 1.90 0.27 -14.62
N ALA A 121 0.59 0.29 -14.36
CA ALA A 121 -0.10 1.46 -13.82
C ALA A 121 0.29 1.73 -12.36
N LEU A 122 0.45 0.69 -11.54
CA LEU A 122 0.94 0.81 -10.16
C LEU A 122 2.38 1.32 -10.13
N GLN A 123 3.26 0.79 -10.98
CA GLN A 123 4.63 1.26 -11.08
C GLN A 123 4.70 2.73 -11.50
N ALA A 124 3.92 3.12 -12.52
CA ALA A 124 3.84 4.51 -12.96
C ALA A 124 3.30 5.43 -11.85
N GLN A 125 2.33 4.96 -11.07
CA GLN A 125 1.79 5.71 -9.94
C GLN A 125 2.84 5.93 -8.85
N ILE A 126 3.60 4.89 -8.48
CA ILE A 126 4.68 4.99 -7.48
C ILE A 126 5.78 5.94 -7.97
N ARG A 127 6.24 5.76 -9.21
CA ARG A 127 7.25 6.63 -9.84
C ARG A 127 6.79 8.07 -9.99
N GLY A 128 5.48 8.30 -10.03
CA GLY A 128 4.85 9.62 -10.11
C GLY A 128 4.68 10.33 -8.77
N ILE A 129 4.91 9.67 -7.63
CA ILE A 129 4.72 10.26 -6.29
C ILE A 129 5.49 11.58 -6.11
N PRO A 130 6.78 11.69 -6.49
CA PRO A 130 7.53 12.94 -6.30
C PRO A 130 6.92 14.13 -7.05
N ALA A 131 6.52 13.90 -8.30
CA ALA A 131 5.89 14.92 -9.13
C ALA A 131 4.50 15.31 -8.61
N ALA A 132 3.72 14.33 -8.14
CA ALA A 132 2.42 14.56 -7.53
C ALA A 132 2.55 15.37 -6.22
N ALA A 133 3.54 15.04 -5.38
CA ALA A 133 3.81 15.76 -4.13
C ALA A 133 4.20 17.22 -4.40
N LYS A 134 5.13 17.47 -5.35
CA LYS A 134 5.48 18.82 -5.80
C LYS A 134 4.25 19.62 -6.22
N THR A 135 3.40 19.01 -7.04
CA THR A 135 2.16 19.65 -7.53
C THR A 135 1.21 19.97 -6.38
N GLY A 136 1.00 19.03 -5.45
CA GLY A 136 0.14 19.23 -4.29
C GLY A 136 0.63 20.35 -3.37
N VAL A 137 1.94 20.43 -3.12
CA VAL A 137 2.54 21.49 -2.29
C VAL A 137 2.37 22.86 -2.95
N LEU A 138 2.58 22.97 -4.26
CA LEU A 138 2.37 24.22 -5.00
C LEU A 138 0.89 24.65 -5.01
N GLN A 139 -0.04 23.70 -5.18
CA GLN A 139 -1.47 23.99 -5.14
C GLN A 139 -1.91 24.46 -3.75
N ALA A 140 -1.42 23.82 -2.68
CA ALA A 140 -1.68 24.25 -1.31
C ALA A 140 -1.13 25.66 -1.04
N ALA A 141 0.06 25.97 -1.57
CA ALA A 141 0.65 27.30 -1.50
C ALA A 141 -0.22 28.37 -2.18
N ALA A 142 -0.68 28.07 -3.39
CA ALA A 142 -1.53 28.96 -4.17
C ALA A 142 -2.88 29.23 -3.46
N ALA A 143 -3.49 28.18 -2.89
CA ALA A 143 -4.73 28.31 -2.12
C ALA A 143 -4.54 29.16 -0.85
N ALA A 144 -3.40 29.04 -0.18
CA ALA A 144 -3.07 29.83 1.01
C ALA A 144 -2.79 31.32 0.69
N ALA A 145 -2.35 31.62 -0.54
CA ALA A 145 -2.06 32.98 -1.00
C ALA A 145 -3.31 33.79 -1.42
N THR A 146 -4.47 33.14 -1.56
CA THR A 146 -5.78 33.80 -1.73
C THR A 146 -6.54 33.82 -0.40
N PRO A 147 -6.36 34.84 0.46
CA PRO A 147 -7.38 35.17 1.45
C PRO A 147 -8.65 35.61 0.70
N GLN A 148 -9.81 35.15 1.15
CA GLN A 148 -11.11 35.57 0.62
C GLN A 148 -11.31 37.08 0.69
#